data_AF-A0A3B0X9E9-F1
#
_entry.id   AF-A0A3B0X9E9-F1
#
_cell.length_a   1.000
_cell.length_b   1.000
_cell.length_c   1.000
_cell.angle_alpha   90.00
_cell.angle_beta   90.00
_cell.angle_gamma   90.00
#
_symmetry.space_group_name_H-M   'P 1'
#
loop_
_entity.id
_entity.type
_entity.pdbx_description
1 polymer ?
#
loop_
_entity_poly.entity_id
_entity_poly.type
_entity_poly.pdbx_seq_one_letter_code
_entity_poly.pdbx_strand_id
1 'polypeptide(L)'
;MKKMIYEVKQSGIHGKGLFATCKIKKGDIIGHIKYNPADEDGIYVLWIDDKTGIRVDCDLKYINHNTKPNACYCDDLDVVALKNISKGEEITHDYGDDWA
;
A
#
# COMPACT_ATOMS: atom_id res chain seq x y z
N MET A 1 4.91 -7.11 22.64
CA MET A 1 4.08 -7.23 21.42
C MET A 1 4.49 -6.13 20.46
N LYS A 2 4.84 -6.46 19.21
CA LYS A 2 5.18 -5.45 18.19
C LYS A 2 3.89 -4.69 17.87
N LYS A 3 3.87 -3.37 18.09
CA LYS A 3 2.71 -2.55 17.79
C LYS A 3 2.58 -2.45 16.27
N MET A 4 1.50 -3.00 15.71
CA MET A 4 1.18 -2.83 14.29
C MET A 4 0.88 -1.36 14.04
N ILE A 5 1.57 -0.73 13.09
CA ILE A 5 1.41 0.69 12.77
C ILE A 5 0.24 0.97 11.81
N TYR A 6 -0.39 -0.10 11.32
CA TYR A 6 -1.59 -0.06 10.51
C TYR A 6 -2.58 -1.17 10.91
N GLU A 7 -3.82 -1.06 10.44
CA GLU A 7 -4.89 -2.04 10.58
C GLU A 7 -5.79 -2.03 9.33
N VAL A 8 -6.47 -3.14 9.06
CA VAL A 8 -7.42 -3.26 7.94
C VAL A 8 -8.83 -2.96 8.42
N LYS A 9 -9.55 -2.08 7.73
CA LYS A 9 -10.95 -1.74 8.01
C LYS A 9 -11.77 -1.62 6.73
N GLN A 10 -13.08 -1.45 6.85
CA GLN A 10 -13.91 -1.04 5.73
C GLN A 10 -13.48 0.36 5.27
N SER A 11 -13.22 0.51 3.97
CA SER A 11 -12.85 1.78 3.36
C SER A 11 -14.08 2.56 2.90
N GLY A 12 -13.97 3.89 2.94
CA GLY A 12 -14.92 4.79 2.27
C GLY A 12 -14.63 4.97 0.77
N ILE A 13 -13.47 4.52 0.29
CA ILE A 13 -13.05 4.55 -1.11
C ILE A 13 -13.56 3.29 -1.81
N HIS A 14 -13.06 2.11 -1.42
CA HIS A 14 -13.44 0.84 -2.03
C HIS A 14 -13.14 -0.33 -1.09
N GLY A 15 -14.10 -1.25 -0.92
CA GLY A 15 -13.92 -2.50 -0.18
C GLY A 15 -13.22 -2.31 1.17
N LYS A 16 -12.08 -2.97 1.35
CA LYS A 16 -11.22 -2.80 2.52
C LYS A 16 -10.14 -1.77 2.25
N GLY A 17 -9.75 -1.05 3.30
CA GLY A 17 -8.66 -0.08 3.29
C GLY A 17 -7.65 -0.37 4.39
N LEU A 18 -6.44 0.14 4.21
CA LEU A 18 -5.38 0.12 5.22
C LEU A 18 -5.36 1.45 5.97
N PHE A 19 -5.41 1.43 7.31
CA PHE A 19 -5.52 2.64 8.14
C PHE A 19 -4.39 2.71 9.15
N ALA A 20 -3.80 3.89 9.35
CA ALA A 20 -2.73 4.09 10.32
C ALA A 20 -3.25 3.98 11.77
N THR A 21 -2.61 3.19 12.62
CA THR A 21 -2.99 3.05 14.06
C THR A 21 -2.27 4.07 14.95
N CYS A 22 -1.26 4.75 14.41
CA CYS A 22 -0.51 5.83 15.03
C CYS A 22 -0.09 6.86 13.97
N LYS A 23 0.53 7.96 14.41
CA LYS A 23 1.16 8.90 13.49
C LYS A 23 2.33 8.21 12.79
N ILE A 24 2.38 8.32 11.46
CA ILE A 24 3.50 7.84 10.62
C ILE A 24 4.12 9.10 9.99
N LYS A 25 5.44 9.24 10.07
CA LYS A 25 6.14 10.40 9.51
C LYS A 25 6.45 10.14 8.04
N LYS A 26 6.57 11.22 7.27
CA LYS A 26 7.14 11.16 5.92
C LYS A 26 8.48 10.41 5.95
N GLY A 27 8.63 9.43 5.07
CA GLY A 27 9.82 8.59 4.95
C GLY A 27 9.85 7.36 5.85
N ASP A 28 8.89 7.20 6.77
CA ASP A 28 8.79 5.98 7.56
C ASP A 28 8.35 4.80 6.69
N ILE A 29 8.93 3.62 6.94
CA ILE A 29 8.49 2.35 6.36
C ILE A 29 7.21 1.90 7.07
N ILE A 30 6.15 1.74 6.29
CA ILE A 30 4.83 1.25 6.74
C ILE A 30 4.85 -0.27 6.86
N GLY A 31 5.50 -0.95 5.92
CA GLY A 31 5.64 -2.40 5.92
C GLY A 31 6.47 -2.88 4.74
N HIS A 32 6.90 -4.13 4.83
CA HIS A 32 7.58 -4.83 3.76
C HIS A 32 6.60 -5.82 3.11
N ILE A 33 6.54 -5.82 1.79
CA ILE A 33 5.62 -6.65 1.01
C ILE A 33 6.00 -8.12 1.18
N LYS A 34 5.03 -8.93 1.64
CA LYS A 34 5.05 -10.38 1.39
C LYS A 34 4.31 -10.62 0.10
N TYR A 35 4.85 -11.46 -0.77
CA TYR A 35 4.31 -11.69 -2.10
C TYR A 35 4.50 -13.14 -2.56
N ASN A 36 3.76 -13.48 -3.61
CA ASN A 36 4.06 -14.61 -4.48
C ASN A 36 4.44 -14.07 -5.87
N PRO A 37 5.34 -14.71 -6.62
CA PRO A 37 5.59 -14.34 -8.02
C PRO A 37 4.30 -14.36 -8.84
N ALA A 38 4.18 -13.45 -9.80
CA ALA A 38 3.07 -13.39 -10.74
C ALA A 38 3.61 -13.16 -12.17
N ASP A 39 3.02 -13.87 -13.12
CA ASP A 39 3.30 -13.78 -14.55
C ASP A 39 2.08 -13.31 -15.38
N GLU A 40 0.95 -13.06 -14.70
CA GLU A 40 -0.29 -12.54 -15.26
C GLU A 40 -0.84 -11.37 -14.44
N ASP A 41 -1.64 -10.52 -15.07
CA ASP A 41 -2.33 -9.42 -14.41
C ASP A 41 -3.35 -9.92 -13.38
N GLY A 42 -3.54 -9.12 -12.32
CA GLY A 42 -4.54 -9.42 -11.31
C GLY A 42 -4.75 -8.28 -10.33
N ILE A 43 -5.85 -8.33 -9.59
CA ILE A 43 -6.31 -7.23 -8.71
C ILE A 43 -5.35 -6.83 -7.57
N TYR A 44 -4.33 -7.65 -7.29
CA TYR A 44 -3.29 -7.38 -6.30
C TYR A 44 -1.88 -7.60 -6.86
N VAL A 45 -1.74 -7.59 -8.18
CA VAL A 45 -0.47 -7.73 -8.86
C VAL A 45 0.15 -6.35 -9.04
N LEU A 46 1.41 -6.22 -8.63
CA LEU A 46 2.26 -5.07 -8.89
C LEU A 46 3.37 -5.50 -9.84
N TRP A 47 3.61 -4.71 -10.87
CA TRP A 47 4.75 -4.87 -11.77
C TRP A 47 5.89 -3.98 -11.29
N ILE A 48 6.99 -4.59 -10.84
CA ILE A 48 8.20 -3.86 -10.38
C ILE A 48 9.00 -3.36 -11.57
N ASP A 49 8.99 -4.14 -12.65
CA ASP A 49 9.56 -3.82 -13.96
C ASP A 49 8.77 -4.55 -15.05
N ASP A 50 9.17 -4.40 -16.31
CA ASP A 50 8.51 -5.01 -17.49
C ASP A 50 8.43 -6.56 -17.47
N LYS A 51 9.09 -7.23 -16.54
CA LYS A 51 9.22 -8.70 -16.47
C LYS A 51 8.88 -9.27 -15.10
N THR A 52 8.94 -8.46 -14.05
CA THR A 52 8.83 -8.91 -12.66
C THR A 52 7.50 -8.50 -12.08
N GLY A 53 6.52 -9.41 -12.16
CA GLY A 53 5.23 -9.30 -11.49
C GLY A 53 5.25 -9.94 -10.10
N ILE A 54 4.64 -9.27 -9.13
CA ILE A 54 4.43 -9.80 -7.78
C ILE A 54 2.97 -9.68 -7.37
N ARG A 55 2.39 -10.74 -6.80
CA ARG A 55 1.07 -10.69 -6.17
C ARG A 55 1.22 -10.47 -4.67
N VAL A 56 0.74 -9.33 -4.18
CA VAL A 56 0.82 -8.96 -2.76
C VAL A 56 0.00 -9.93 -1.90
N ASP A 57 0.68 -10.59 -0.97
CA ASP A 57 0.14 -11.63 -0.07
C ASP A 57 0.28 -11.24 1.40
N CYS A 58 -0.03 -9.98 1.68
CA CYS A 58 -0.19 -9.44 3.03
C CYS A 58 -1.24 -8.34 3.03
N ASP A 59 -1.55 -7.79 4.20
CA ASP A 59 -2.55 -6.73 4.36
C ASP A 59 -2.25 -5.46 3.55
N LEU A 60 -0.99 -5.27 3.13
CA LEU A 60 -0.61 -4.14 2.28
C LEU A 60 -1.37 -4.14 0.94
N LYS A 61 -1.96 -5.26 0.50
CA LYS A 61 -2.82 -5.30 -0.70
C LYS A 61 -4.12 -4.48 -0.59
N TYR A 62 -4.47 -4.03 0.61
CA TYR A 62 -5.66 -3.19 0.86
C TYR A 62 -5.32 -1.68 0.87
N ILE A 63 -4.15 -1.27 0.38
CA ILE A 63 -3.86 0.14 0.15
C ILE A 63 -4.60 0.55 -1.13
N ASN A 64 -5.61 1.40 -0.97
CA ASN A 64 -6.47 1.83 -2.08
C ASN A 64 -5.81 2.92 -2.94
N HIS A 65 -6.41 3.14 -4.11
CA HIS A 65 -6.03 4.20 -5.03
C HIS A 65 -6.40 5.60 -4.50
N ASN A 66 -5.50 6.58 -4.71
CA ASN A 66 -5.81 8.00 -4.67
C ASN A 66 -4.79 8.80 -5.50
N THR A 67 -5.24 9.70 -6.38
CA THR A 67 -4.37 10.59 -7.18
C THR A 67 -3.56 11.62 -6.36
N LYS A 68 -3.88 11.78 -5.07
CA LYS A 68 -3.10 12.56 -4.10
C LYS A 68 -2.63 11.66 -2.94
N PRO A 69 -1.83 10.62 -3.24
CA PRO A 69 -1.56 9.54 -2.31
C PRO A 69 -0.78 10.02 -1.09
N ASN A 70 -0.71 9.15 -0.07
CA ASN A 70 0.11 9.37 1.12
C ASN A 70 1.19 8.30 1.33
N ALA A 71 1.20 7.23 0.51
CA ALA A 71 2.23 6.21 0.49
C ALA A 71 2.57 5.75 -0.95
N CYS A 72 3.68 5.03 -1.10
CA CYS A 72 4.09 4.37 -2.34
C CYS A 72 4.60 2.96 -2.07
N TYR A 73 4.43 2.06 -3.03
CA TYR A 73 5.22 0.85 -3.13
C TYR A 73 6.55 1.19 -3.80
N CYS A 74 7.66 0.72 -3.22
CA CYS A 74 9.00 0.92 -3.74
C CYS A 74 9.54 -0.38 -4.35
N ASP A 75 10.53 -0.27 -5.25
CA ASP A 75 11.13 -1.41 -5.96
C ASP A 75 11.84 -2.41 -5.03
N ASP A 76 12.26 -1.94 -3.85
CA ASP A 76 12.86 -2.76 -2.78
C ASP A 76 11.82 -3.49 -1.91
N LEU A 77 10.55 -3.49 -2.35
CA LEU A 77 9.40 -4.13 -1.71
C LEU A 77 8.96 -3.46 -0.40
N ASP A 78 9.48 -2.27 -0.07
CA ASP A 78 8.97 -1.49 1.04
C ASP A 78 7.77 -0.62 0.61
N VAL A 79 6.86 -0.41 1.56
CA VAL A 79 5.83 0.62 1.46
C VAL A 79 6.25 1.79 2.33
N VAL A 80 6.41 2.96 1.73
CA VAL A 80 6.95 4.16 2.42
C VAL A 80 5.92 5.27 2.42
N ALA A 81 5.86 6.02 3.52
CA ALA A 81 5.01 7.20 3.64
C ALA A 81 5.58 8.40 2.84
N LEU A 82 4.81 8.93 1.89
CA LEU A 82 5.18 10.10 1.07
C LEU A 82 5.01 11.44 1.82
N LYS A 83 4.12 11.46 2.82
CA LYS A 83 3.83 12.59 3.70
C LYS A 83 3.51 12.09 5.12
N ASN A 84 3.31 13.01 6.06
CA ASN A 84 2.86 12.62 7.39
C ASN A 84 1.44 12.05 7.31
N ILE A 85 1.20 10.89 7.92
CA ILE A 85 -0.11 10.22 7.98
C ILE A 85 -0.58 10.24 9.42
N SER A 86 -1.79 10.76 9.63
CA SER A 86 -2.40 10.87 10.95
C SER A 86 -2.95 9.52 11.43
N LYS A 87 -3.05 9.33 12.75
CA LYS A 87 -3.75 8.16 13.30
C LYS A 87 -5.20 8.15 12.78
N GLY A 88 -5.61 7.02 12.21
CA GLY A 88 -6.94 6.81 11.64
C GLY A 88 -7.08 7.26 10.20
N GLU A 89 -6.04 7.85 9.59
CA GLU A 89 -6.04 8.20 8.17
C GLU A 89 -5.85 6.95 7.31
N GLU A 90 -6.56 6.89 6.19
CA GLU A 90 -6.43 5.81 5.21
C GLU A 90 -5.13 5.97 4.42
N ILE A 91 -4.37 4.90 4.32
CA ILE A 91 -3.13 4.82 3.55
C ILE A 91 -3.51 4.49 2.11
N THR A 92 -3.07 5.33 1.18
CA THR A 92 -3.39 5.26 -0.24
C THR A 92 -2.15 5.42 -1.10
N HIS A 93 -2.15 4.82 -2.29
CA HIS A 93 -1.12 4.99 -3.31
C HIS A 93 -1.74 5.35 -4.66
N ASP A 94 -0.92 5.84 -5.59
CA ASP A 94 -1.35 6.11 -6.95
C ASP A 94 -1.19 4.83 -7.80
N TYR A 95 -2.26 4.44 -8.51
CA TYR A 95 -2.27 3.23 -9.35
C TYR A 95 -1.74 3.52 -10.76
N GLY A 96 -1.51 4.80 -11.09
CA GLY A 96 -1.13 5.25 -12.43
C GLY A 96 -2.29 5.85 -13.23
N ASP A 97 -1.96 6.35 -14.42
CA ASP A 97 -2.82 7.20 -15.24
C ASP A 97 -4.16 6.56 -15.64
N ASP A 98 -4.22 5.23 -15.72
CA ASP A 98 -5.46 4.50 -16.04
C ASP A 98 -6.54 4.61 -14.95
N TRP A 99 -6.19 5.14 -13.78
CA TRP A 99 -7.06 5.28 -12.60
C TRP A 99 -7.21 6.73 -12.12
N ALA A 100 -6.79 7.72 -12.93
CA ALA A 100 -6.77 9.15 -12.59
C ALA A 100 -8.14 9.85 -12.54
#